data_AF-A0A2M7BI00-F1
#
_entry.id   AF-A0A2M7BI00-F1
#
_cell.length_a   1.000
_cell.length_b   1.000
_cell.length_c   1.000
_cell.angle_alpha   90.00
_cell.angle_beta   90.00
_cell.angle_gamma   90.00
#
_symmetry.space_group_name_H-M   'P 1'
#
loop_
_entity.id
_entity.type
_entity.pdbx_description
1 polymer ?
#
loop_
_entity_poly.entity_id
_entity_poly.type
_entity_poly.pdbx_seq_one_letter_code
_entity_poly.pdbx_strand_id
1 'polypeptide(L)'
;MNSAQRKTLSAIFAEPPPRTLEWRRIESLLIAVGCEVIEGAGSRVGFKRGDLRADFHRPHPGKEAKPYQVRAAREFLERLEVKP
;
A
#
# COMPACT_ATOMS: atom_id res chain seq x y z
N MET A 1 12.04 6.12 4.69
CA MET A 1 10.80 6.02 5.50
C MET A 1 10.86 6.91 6.74
N ASN A 2 9.80 7.65 7.04
CA ASN A 2 9.59 8.41 8.27
C ASN A 2 8.78 7.59 9.31
N SER A 3 8.52 8.17 10.49
CA SER A 3 7.79 7.52 11.59
C SER A 3 6.37 7.09 11.20
N ALA A 4 5.64 7.90 10.42
CA ALA A 4 4.28 7.58 10.00
C ALA A 4 4.24 6.37 9.04
N GLN A 5 5.20 6.28 8.11
CA GLN A 5 5.31 5.17 7.18
C GLN A 5 5.74 3.87 7.86
N ARG A 6 6.67 3.94 8.84
CA ARG A 6 7.01 2.78 9.68
C ARG A 6 5.78 2.24 10.42
N LYS A 7 4.98 3.12 11.05
CA LYS A 7 3.72 2.74 11.70
C LYS A 7 2.73 2.11 10.72
N THR A 8 2.65 2.62 9.49
CA THR A 8 1.80 2.03 8.45
C THR A 8 2.29 0.64 8.04
N LEU A 9 3.60 0.45 7.90
CA LEU A 9 4.18 -0.85 7.60
C LEU A 9 3.81 -1.86 8.70
N SER A 10 4.04 -1.54 9.97
CA SER A 10 3.63 -2.40 11.09
C SER A 10 2.12 -2.69 11.08
N ALA A 11 1.28 -1.70 10.75
CA ALA A 11 -0.17 -1.88 10.69
C ALA A 11 -0.61 -2.84 9.56
N ILE A 12 0.04 -2.79 8.39
CA ILE A 12 -0.25 -3.71 7.27
C ILE A 12 0.09 -5.15 7.65
N PHE A 13 1.14 -5.37 8.44
CA PHE A 13 1.59 -6.70 8.88
C PHE A 13 0.92 -7.20 10.18
N ALA A 14 0.06 -6.42 10.81
CA ALA A 14 -0.67 -6.84 12.02
C ALA A 14 -1.71 -7.93 11.72
N GLU A 15 -1.99 -8.80 12.69
CA GLU A 15 -2.97 -9.88 12.57
C GLU A 15 -4.02 -9.76 13.71
N PRO A 16 -5.27 -9.33 13.42
CA PRO A 16 -5.78 -8.87 12.13
C PRO A 16 -5.31 -7.43 11.78
N PRO A 17 -5.24 -7.07 10.48
CA PRO A 17 -4.94 -5.70 10.09
C PRO A 17 -6.08 -4.75 10.46
N PRO A 18 -5.79 -3.46 10.76
CA PRO A 18 -6.81 -2.50 11.14
C PRO A 18 -7.76 -2.20 9.99
N ARG A 19 -9.07 -2.16 10.30
CA ARG A 19 -10.13 -1.83 9.33
C ARG A 19 -10.21 -0.34 8.96
N THR A 20 -9.48 0.52 9.66
CA THR A 20 -9.49 1.98 9.52
C THR A 20 -8.23 2.53 8.84
N LEU A 21 -7.40 1.68 8.23
CA LEU A 21 -6.18 2.12 7.58
C LEU A 21 -6.51 2.92 6.32
N GLU A 22 -6.24 4.22 6.34
CA GLU A 22 -6.45 5.11 5.19
C GLU A 22 -5.54 4.72 4.01
N TRP A 23 -6.11 4.64 2.81
CA TRP A 23 -5.40 4.30 1.58
C TRP A 23 -4.18 5.20 1.32
N ARG A 24 -4.32 6.52 1.54
CA ARG A 24 -3.21 7.48 1.36
C ARG A 24 -1.96 7.12 2.15
N ARG A 25 -2.11 6.42 3.29
CA ARG A 25 -0.97 5.98 4.10
C ARG A 25 -0.24 4.82 3.44
N ILE A 26 -0.98 3.90 2.82
CA ILE A 26 -0.42 2.78 2.05
C ILE A 26 0.31 3.32 0.82
N GLU A 27 -0.33 4.23 0.06
CA GLU A 27 0.28 4.89 -1.10
C GLU A 27 1.57 5.64 -0.71
N SER A 28 1.55 6.43 0.37
CA SER A 28 2.74 7.10 0.89
C SER A 28 3.85 6.13 1.33
N LEU A 29 3.50 4.98 1.92
CA LEU A 29 4.46 3.95 2.27
C LEU A 29 5.13 3.36 1.02
N LEU A 30 4.35 2.98 0.00
CA LEU A 30 4.89 2.39 -1.23
C LEU A 30 5.84 3.35 -1.95
N ILE A 31 5.49 4.63 -2.02
CA ILE A 31 6.39 5.68 -2.53
C ILE A 31 7.67 5.77 -1.68
N ALA A 32 7.55 5.78 -0.35
CA ALA A 32 8.69 5.87 0.56
C ALA A 32 9.62 4.64 0.55
N VAL A 33 9.12 3.51 0.03
CA VAL A 33 9.85 2.25 -0.20
C VAL A 33 10.57 2.25 -1.57
N GLY A 34 10.39 3.32 -2.36
CA GLY A 34 11.03 3.51 -3.65
C GLY A 34 10.21 2.97 -4.82
N CYS A 35 8.89 2.79 -4.66
CA CYS A 35 8.04 2.43 -5.78
C CYS A 35 7.72 3.66 -6.65
N GLU A 36 7.79 3.47 -7.96
CA GLU A 36 7.24 4.38 -8.95
C GLU A 36 5.72 4.26 -8.98
N VAL A 37 5.02 5.40 -9.03
CA VAL A 37 3.56 5.46 -9.17
C VAL A 37 3.21 5.48 -10.65
N ILE A 38 2.28 4.63 -11.05
CA ILE A 38 1.82 4.53 -12.43
C ILE A 38 0.32 4.82 -12.44
N GLU A 39 -0.03 6.03 -12.84
CA GLU A 39 -1.43 6.46 -12.94
C GLU A 39 -2.18 5.66 -14.02
N GLY A 40 -3.40 5.24 -13.70
CA GLY A 40 -4.31 4.61 -14.64
C GLY A 40 -5.56 5.46 -14.86
N ALA A 41 -6.49 4.96 -15.69
CA ALA A 41 -7.77 5.63 -15.88
C ALA A 41 -8.62 5.59 -14.59
N GLY A 42 -9.22 6.72 -14.22
CA GLY A 42 -10.09 6.85 -13.06
C GLY A 42 -9.34 6.63 -11.74
N SER A 43 -9.84 5.74 -10.89
CA SER A 43 -9.21 5.43 -9.59
C SER A 43 -8.09 4.39 -9.68
N ARG A 44 -7.75 3.88 -10.87
CA ARG A 44 -6.71 2.87 -11.04
C ARG A 44 -5.33 3.47 -10.78
N VAL A 45 -4.52 2.77 -9.99
CA VAL A 45 -3.13 3.16 -9.69
C VAL A 45 -2.26 1.91 -9.57
N GLY A 46 -1.10 1.92 -10.21
CA GLY A 46 -0.08 0.88 -10.08
C GLY A 46 1.13 1.37 -9.32
N PHE A 47 1.85 0.45 -8.70
CA PHE A 47 3.14 0.70 -8.06
C PHE A 47 4.16 -0.30 -8.59
N LYS A 48 5.34 0.20 -8.99
CA LYS A 48 6.42 -0.62 -9.56
C LYS A 48 7.75 -0.35 -8.86
N ARG A 49 8.54 -1.39 -8.61
CA ARG A 49 9.95 -1.26 -8.19
C ARG A 49 10.76 -2.41 -8.81
N GLY A 50 11.69 -2.07 -9.70
CA GLY A 50 12.35 -3.06 -10.55
C GLY A 50 11.33 -3.80 -11.42
N ASP A 51 11.37 -5.13 -11.45
CA ASP A 51 10.44 -5.94 -12.24
C ASP A 51 9.13 -6.29 -11.50
N LEU A 52 9.01 -5.86 -10.24
CA LEU A 52 7.83 -6.11 -9.43
C LEU A 52 6.80 -5.00 -9.60
N ARG A 53 5.54 -5.38 -9.83
CA ARG A 53 4.39 -4.47 -9.95
C ARG A 53 3.20 -4.98 -9.15
N ALA A 54 2.44 -4.06 -8.56
CA ALA A 54 1.11 -4.30 -8.02
C ALA A 54 0.14 -3.20 -8.49
N ASP A 55 -1.09 -3.60 -8.81
CA ASP A 55 -2.15 -2.73 -9.31
C ASP A 55 -3.31 -2.65 -8.30
N PHE A 56 -3.86 -1.46 -8.14
CA PHE A 56 -4.91 -1.17 -7.17
C PHE A 56 -5.96 -0.21 -7.75
N HIS A 57 -7.04 -0.03 -7.00
CA HIS A 57 -8.02 1.04 -7.21
C HIS A 57 -8.11 1.88 -5.94
N ARG A 58 -7.87 3.19 -6.03
CA ARG A 58 -8.10 4.11 -4.91
C ARG A 58 -9.57 3.97 -4.45
N PRO A 59 -9.84 3.87 -3.13
CA PRO A 59 -11.18 3.63 -2.61
C PRO A 59 -12.11 4.81 -2.91
N HIS A 60 -13.39 4.50 -3.18
CA HIS A 60 -14.47 5.45 -3.38
C HIS A 60 -15.82 4.77 -3.03
N PRO A 61 -16.73 5.43 -2.27
CA PRO A 61 -16.68 6.80 -1.73
C PRO A 61 -15.83 6.98 -0.44
N GLY A 62 -15.29 5.91 0.17
CA GLY A 62 -14.50 5.98 1.41
C GLY A 62 -13.01 6.26 1.21
N LYS A 63 -12.31 6.62 2.30
CA LYS A 63 -10.85 6.88 2.31
C LYS A 63 -10.03 5.68 2.81
N GLU A 64 -10.67 4.76 3.51
CA GLU A 64 -10.09 3.56 4.08
C GLU A 64 -9.80 2.53 3.00
N ALA A 65 -8.64 1.89 3.10
CA ALA A 65 -8.30 0.76 2.26
C ALA A 65 -9.24 -0.41 2.59
N LYS A 66 -9.80 -1.03 1.55
CA LYS A 66 -10.57 -2.26 1.72
C LYS A 66 -9.65 -3.40 2.21
N PRO A 67 -10.18 -4.41 2.93
CA PRO A 67 -9.36 -5.51 3.43
C PRO A 67 -8.49 -6.20 2.37
N TYR A 68 -9.00 -6.35 1.14
CA TYR A 68 -8.22 -6.94 0.05
C TYR A 68 -7.05 -6.05 -0.39
N GLN A 69 -7.16 -4.72 -0.29
CA GLN A 69 -6.10 -3.79 -0.64
C GLN A 69 -4.97 -3.85 0.38
N VAL A 70 -5.32 -4.01 1.67
CA VAL A 70 -4.32 -4.19 2.73
C VAL A 70 -3.57 -5.51 2.54
N ARG A 71 -4.27 -6.61 2.19
CA ARG A 71 -3.62 -7.89 1.87
C ARG A 71 -2.72 -7.79 0.65
N ALA A 72 -3.20 -7.22 -0.46
CA ALA A 72 -2.40 -7.03 -1.65
C ALA A 72 -1.17 -6.13 -1.41
N ALA A 73 -1.30 -5.10 -0.55
CA ALA A 73 -0.16 -4.29 -0.13
C ALA A 73 0.85 -5.08 0.70
N ARG A 74 0.39 -5.95 1.63
CA ARG A 74 1.25 -6.86 2.40
C ARG A 74 2.03 -7.79 1.47
N GLU A 75 1.35 -8.50 0.59
CA GLU A 75 1.96 -9.43 -0.37
C GLU A 75 2.98 -8.73 -1.27
N PHE A 76 2.67 -7.51 -1.73
CA PHE A 76 3.61 -6.73 -2.53
C PHE A 76 4.84 -6.32 -1.72
N LEU A 77 4.67 -5.84 -0.49
CA LEU A 77 5.78 -5.50 0.40
C LEU A 77 6.66 -6.70 0.73
N GLU A 78 6.07 -7.90 0.91
CA GLU A 78 6.81 -9.14 1.12
C GLU A 78 7.65 -9.52 -0.10
N ARG A 79 7.10 -9.42 -1.31
CA ARG A 79 7.84 -9.63 -2.58
C ARG A 79 8.97 -8.61 -2.76
N LEU A 80 8.78 -7.42 -2.20
CA LEU A 80 9.78 -6.36 -2.15
C LEU A 80 10.77 -6.53 -0.98
N GLU A 81 10.65 -7.60 -0.19
CA GLU A 81 11.48 -7.86 0.99
C GLU A 81 11.46 -6.72 2.02
N VAL A 82 10.35 -5.98 2.07
CA VAL A 82 10.13 -4.88 3.01
C VAL A 82 9.24 -5.38 4.13
N LYS A 83 9.85 -5.57 5.31
CA LYS A 83 9.19 -6.06 6.53
C LYS A 83 9.34 -5.02 7.65
N PRO A 84 8.42 -5.00 8.64
CA PRO A 84 8.46 -4.06 9.76
C PRO A 84 9.80 -4.02 10.51
#